data_AF-Q22SS8-F1
#
_entry.id   AF-Q22SS8-F1
#
_cell.length_a   1.000
_cell.length_b   1.000
_cell.length_c   1.000
_cell.angle_alpha   90.00
_cell.angle_beta   90.00
_cell.angle_gamma   90.00
#
_symmetry.space_group_name_H-M   'P 1'
#
loop_
_entity.id
_entity.type
_entity.pdbx_description
1 polymer ?
#
loop_
_entity_poly.entity_id
_entity_poly.type
_entity_poly.pdbx_seq_one_letter_code
_entity_poly.pdbx_strand_id
1 'polypeptide(L)'
;MQREQQLKELLIKIEQNSKFDLCKQKELGVSFSNLKELQTLKIEIGDHCGFGVDGCKIICNNIMKVNHIKNLQLIIGNSNKMYSEGCFIIGEALKTMSHLQELVIIIHSFNNITDYGCIGLKNGIQYLKNLKALTLKIYSENNIQTAGCIYISESIKSLSNLSNLVLKIGGHNQLESLGVKNICECVSSLFKLENITMNIGDGSMLSMQTKIQFNFQELSKLLHLRIHIGNFNSFGKHACKSLGKGFVFTNQLETFDLKVGCFNDIGQKGCDYLAQGLKQLKSLIHLSIEFSPQNNITYNNISQLGEAISKLTKLKQLLVHFGDCLDLDSFRDLVQGISCLADLNSLVVRITQLFDENEHDKDQGQVNNRFDNQIVNIARSGFCQLKNLENFNLFIPIVSSVSLINLINDLQQLKENKFGMYQLDKFRFQRQEKHVRKLSIGTANYVEIRDHGLELLLNSIGEFQKLNILSISIGSQSYITTNGIKSLCDKVKNLQNLICFKVEIKPSNHIGVDAILDISESISNLKQLIQLKLQVELQEILVNDPQMEKYDLDCTISQINKKITQLPKLTQLYIHLGNHLINKSKLFSFRKSKRLVLYS
;
A
#
# COMPACT_ATOMS: atom_id res chain seq x y z
N MET A 1 -30.87 -7.10 33.99
CA MET A 1 -31.84 -5.99 33.98
C MET A 1 -31.25 -4.60 34.27
N GLN A 2 -30.91 -4.19 35.50
CA GLN A 2 -30.44 -2.79 35.73
C GLN A 2 -29.13 -2.42 35.00
N ARG A 3 -28.17 -3.35 34.86
CA ARG A 3 -26.94 -3.12 34.09
C ARG A 3 -27.14 -3.03 32.57
N GLU A 4 -28.22 -3.61 32.02
CA GLU A 4 -28.49 -3.60 30.57
C GLU A 4 -29.05 -2.26 30.09
N GLN A 5 -29.73 -1.51 30.97
CA GLN A 5 -30.30 -0.21 30.62
C GLN A 5 -29.24 0.88 30.39
N GLN A 6 -28.01 0.71 30.88
CA GLN A 6 -26.94 1.72 30.80
C GLN A 6 -25.89 1.43 29.71
N LEU A 7 -26.06 0.36 28.94
CA LEU A 7 -25.07 -0.04 27.93
C LEU A 7 -25.07 0.95 26.74
N LYS A 8 -23.98 1.68 26.56
CA LYS A 8 -23.82 2.65 25.45
C LYS A 8 -23.26 2.04 24.17
N GLU A 9 -22.55 0.92 24.28
CA GLU A 9 -21.92 0.24 23.13
C GLU A 9 -22.13 -1.27 23.23
N LEU A 10 -22.52 -1.88 22.12
CA LEU A 10 -22.71 -3.33 22.01
C LEU A 10 -21.97 -3.87 20.80
N LEU A 11 -21.11 -4.88 21.03
CA LEU A 11 -20.48 -5.69 20.00
C LEU A 11 -21.07 -7.10 20.03
N ILE A 12 -21.61 -7.53 18.89
CA ILE A 12 -22.00 -8.91 18.63
C ILE A 12 -21.04 -9.46 17.60
N LYS A 13 -20.39 -10.56 17.93
CA LYS A 13 -19.46 -11.24 17.03
C LYS A 13 -19.83 -12.71 16.90
N ILE A 14 -19.97 -13.15 15.66
CA ILE A 14 -20.16 -14.55 15.28
C ILE A 14 -18.86 -15.00 14.66
N GLU A 15 -18.22 -15.99 15.28
CA GLU A 15 -16.90 -16.45 14.85
C GLU A 15 -16.96 -17.20 13.52
N GLN A 16 -15.85 -17.18 12.79
CA GLN A 16 -15.74 -17.86 11.49
C GLN A 16 -16.05 -19.36 11.62
N ASN A 17 -16.70 -19.93 10.60
CA ASN A 17 -17.13 -21.33 10.53
C ASN A 17 -18.12 -21.75 11.62
N SER A 18 -18.64 -20.83 12.44
CA SER A 18 -19.72 -21.15 13.38
C SER A 18 -21.04 -21.20 12.61
N LYS A 19 -21.79 -22.31 12.73
CA LYS A 19 -23.11 -22.38 12.12
C LYS A 19 -24.01 -21.35 12.79
N PHE A 20 -24.62 -20.48 11.99
CA PHE A 20 -25.60 -19.53 12.46
C PHE A 20 -26.86 -20.27 12.95
N ASP A 21 -26.95 -20.48 14.27
CA ASP A 21 -28.08 -21.17 14.90
C ASP A 21 -29.27 -20.22 15.07
N LEU A 22 -30.26 -20.35 14.18
CA LEU A 22 -31.46 -19.52 14.15
C LEU A 22 -32.25 -19.55 15.47
N CYS A 23 -32.19 -20.63 16.25
CA CYS A 23 -32.98 -20.78 17.49
C CYS A 23 -32.42 -19.91 18.62
N LYS A 24 -31.10 -19.92 18.81
CA LYS A 24 -30.42 -19.10 19.83
C LYS A 24 -30.51 -17.60 19.55
N GLN A 25 -30.75 -17.22 18.30
CA GLN A 25 -30.75 -15.83 17.86
C GLN A 25 -32.12 -15.14 18.03
N LYS A 26 -33.22 -15.89 18.17
CA LYS A 26 -34.53 -15.32 18.52
C LYS A 26 -34.53 -14.71 19.94
N GLU A 27 -33.78 -15.31 20.86
CA GLU A 27 -33.64 -14.83 22.25
C GLU A 27 -32.91 -13.48 22.33
N LEU A 28 -31.94 -13.23 21.44
CA LEU A 28 -31.25 -11.93 21.35
C LEU A 28 -32.19 -10.76 21.06
N GLY A 29 -33.31 -11.01 20.36
CA GLY A 29 -34.24 -9.94 20.00
C GLY A 29 -35.05 -9.35 21.15
N VAL A 30 -35.26 -10.09 22.24
CA VAL A 30 -35.93 -9.56 23.44
C VAL A 30 -35.00 -8.61 24.20
N SER A 31 -33.70 -8.89 24.20
CA SER A 31 -32.70 -8.09 24.90
C SER A 31 -32.47 -6.71 24.27
N PHE A 32 -32.60 -6.57 22.95
CA PHE A 32 -32.39 -5.29 22.24
C PHE A 32 -33.39 -4.21 22.65
N SER A 33 -34.66 -4.57 22.86
CA SER A 33 -35.72 -3.62 23.23
C SER A 33 -35.47 -2.91 24.57
N ASN A 34 -34.58 -3.45 25.41
CA ASN A 34 -34.25 -2.89 26.73
C ASN A 34 -33.04 -1.95 26.72
N LEU A 35 -32.31 -1.86 25.60
CA LEU A 35 -31.06 -1.09 25.48
C LEU A 35 -31.34 0.38 25.10
N LYS A 36 -31.99 1.13 25.99
CA LYS A 36 -32.46 2.52 25.71
C LYS A 36 -31.35 3.56 25.60
N GLU A 37 -30.19 3.29 26.22
CA GLU A 37 -29.04 4.20 26.22
C GLU A 37 -28.00 3.84 25.14
N LEU A 38 -28.29 2.84 24.30
CA LEU A 38 -27.35 2.38 23.28
C LEU A 38 -27.08 3.51 22.28
N GLN A 39 -25.81 3.78 22.02
CA GLN A 39 -25.37 4.78 21.05
C GLN A 39 -24.66 4.12 19.87
N THR A 40 -23.95 3.02 20.12
CA THR A 40 -23.16 2.30 19.12
C THR A 40 -23.52 0.83 19.11
N LEU A 41 -23.87 0.31 17.94
CA LEU A 41 -24.06 -1.12 17.70
C LEU A 41 -23.06 -1.60 16.64
N LYS A 42 -22.32 -2.65 16.97
CA LYS A 42 -21.41 -3.32 16.06
C LYS A 42 -21.76 -4.80 15.97
N ILE A 43 -21.96 -5.28 14.75
CA ILE A 43 -22.26 -6.67 14.44
C ILE A 43 -21.23 -7.18 13.44
N GLU A 44 -20.51 -8.23 13.81
CA GLU A 44 -19.52 -8.91 12.98
C GLU A 44 -19.94 -10.36 12.77
N ILE A 45 -20.16 -10.73 11.51
CA ILE A 45 -20.43 -12.10 11.10
C ILE A 45 -19.17 -12.64 10.44
N GLY A 46 -18.59 -13.69 11.01
CA GLY A 46 -17.40 -14.34 10.46
C GLY A 46 -17.65 -15.03 9.13
N ASP A 47 -16.60 -15.53 8.53
CA ASP A 47 -16.64 -16.22 7.24
C ASP A 47 -17.36 -17.57 7.36
N HIS A 48 -18.05 -17.99 6.30
CA HIS A 48 -18.68 -19.32 6.18
C HIS A 48 -19.64 -19.69 7.33
N CYS A 49 -20.35 -18.72 7.90
CA CYS A 49 -21.25 -18.99 9.03
C CYS A 49 -22.62 -19.53 8.60
N GLY A 50 -22.91 -19.55 7.29
CA GLY A 50 -24.24 -19.88 6.78
C GLY A 50 -25.29 -18.86 7.23
N PHE A 51 -24.88 -17.59 7.37
CA PHE A 51 -25.75 -16.50 7.82
C PHE A 51 -27.03 -16.39 6.99
N GLY A 52 -26.88 -16.40 5.67
CA GLY A 52 -28.00 -16.44 4.74
C GLY A 52 -28.94 -15.25 4.83
N VAL A 53 -30.06 -15.35 4.11
CA VAL A 53 -31.15 -14.37 4.15
C VAL A 53 -31.85 -14.37 5.51
N ASP A 54 -32.03 -15.53 6.14
CA ASP A 54 -32.72 -15.62 7.43
C ASP A 54 -31.92 -14.99 8.56
N GLY A 55 -30.58 -15.10 8.53
CA GLY A 55 -29.72 -14.37 9.44
C GLY A 55 -29.86 -12.86 9.27
N CYS A 56 -29.94 -12.35 8.02
CA CYS A 56 -30.26 -10.95 7.76
C CYS A 56 -31.60 -10.56 8.39
N LYS A 57 -32.67 -11.35 8.18
CA LYS A 57 -34.00 -11.08 8.76
C LYS A 57 -33.93 -10.93 10.27
N ILE A 58 -33.29 -11.87 10.96
CA ILE A 58 -33.19 -11.85 12.42
C ILE A 58 -32.39 -10.64 12.91
N ILE A 59 -31.21 -10.40 12.34
CA ILE A 59 -30.35 -9.30 12.78
C ILE A 59 -30.99 -7.95 12.50
N CYS A 60 -31.54 -7.75 11.31
CA CYS A 60 -32.19 -6.51 10.93
C CYS A 60 -33.45 -6.23 11.75
N ASN A 61 -34.22 -7.27 12.10
CA ASN A 61 -35.35 -7.13 13.04
C ASN A 61 -34.89 -6.65 14.43
N ASN A 62 -33.70 -7.05 14.86
CA ASN A 62 -33.13 -6.59 16.12
C ASN A 62 -32.57 -5.17 16.02
N ILE A 63 -31.90 -4.83 14.92
CA ILE A 63 -31.41 -3.47 14.64
C ILE A 63 -32.58 -2.47 14.68
N MET A 64 -33.72 -2.79 14.06
CA MET A 64 -34.90 -1.91 14.05
C MET A 64 -35.45 -1.58 15.46
N LYS A 65 -35.18 -2.42 16.47
CA LYS A 65 -35.59 -2.17 17.86
C LYS A 65 -34.72 -1.13 18.58
N VAL A 66 -33.54 -0.83 18.05
CA VAL A 66 -32.58 0.15 18.60
C VAL A 66 -32.37 1.30 17.62
N ASN A 67 -33.45 1.82 17.04
CA ASN A 67 -33.43 2.86 16.02
C ASN A 67 -32.97 4.27 16.48
N HIS A 68 -32.70 4.43 17.77
CA HIS A 68 -32.19 5.66 18.38
C HIS A 68 -30.65 5.77 18.36
N ILE A 69 -29.94 4.70 17.99
CA ILE A 69 -28.47 4.69 17.99
C ILE A 69 -27.92 5.70 16.98
N LYS A 70 -26.70 6.17 17.25
CA LYS A 70 -25.98 7.12 16.39
C LYS A 70 -24.99 6.41 15.46
N ASN A 71 -24.47 5.26 15.87
CA ASN A 71 -23.42 4.55 15.15
C ASN A 71 -23.81 3.10 14.92
N LEU A 72 -23.77 2.65 13.66
CA LEU A 72 -24.04 1.27 13.27
C LEU A 72 -22.88 0.75 12.44
N GLN A 73 -22.35 -0.41 12.84
CA GLN A 73 -21.39 -1.17 12.06
C GLN A 73 -21.92 -2.57 11.80
N LEU A 74 -22.06 -2.93 10.53
CA LEU A 74 -22.44 -4.27 10.09
C LEU A 74 -21.35 -4.82 9.18
N ILE A 75 -20.68 -5.86 9.65
CA ILE A 75 -19.60 -6.54 8.94
C ILE A 75 -20.04 -7.97 8.66
N ILE A 76 -20.09 -8.33 7.38
CA ILE A 76 -20.49 -9.66 6.92
C ILE A 76 -19.29 -10.28 6.21
N GLY A 77 -18.77 -11.36 6.78
CA GLY A 77 -17.61 -12.11 6.31
C GLY A 77 -17.86 -12.84 4.98
N ASN A 78 -16.82 -13.52 4.50
CA ASN A 78 -16.84 -14.20 3.21
C ASN A 78 -17.87 -15.33 3.17
N SER A 79 -18.45 -15.57 1.99
CA SER A 79 -19.23 -16.79 1.69
C SER A 79 -20.43 -17.02 2.63
N ASN A 80 -21.11 -15.95 3.03
CA ASN A 80 -22.27 -16.02 3.94
C ASN A 80 -23.61 -16.14 3.23
N LYS A 81 -23.62 -16.23 1.89
CA LYS A 81 -24.82 -16.48 1.08
C LYS A 81 -25.97 -15.50 1.38
N MET A 82 -25.64 -14.23 1.58
CA MET A 82 -26.61 -13.19 1.86
C MET A 82 -27.57 -12.95 0.68
N TYR A 83 -27.05 -13.09 -0.55
CA TYR A 83 -27.74 -12.78 -1.78
C TYR A 83 -28.27 -11.32 -1.84
N SER A 84 -28.96 -10.97 -2.91
CA SER A 84 -29.61 -9.66 -3.05
C SER A 84 -30.67 -9.39 -1.97
N GLU A 85 -31.43 -10.43 -1.58
CA GLU A 85 -32.52 -10.31 -0.61
C GLU A 85 -32.02 -9.86 0.77
N GLY A 86 -30.87 -10.36 1.22
CA GLY A 86 -30.27 -9.91 2.47
C GLY A 86 -29.92 -8.41 2.47
N CYS A 87 -29.46 -7.87 1.34
CA CYS A 87 -29.26 -6.42 1.19
C CYS A 87 -30.56 -5.62 1.21
N PHE A 88 -31.65 -6.14 0.66
CA PHE A 88 -32.98 -5.52 0.79
C PHE A 88 -33.41 -5.43 2.24
N ILE A 89 -33.25 -6.52 2.99
CA ILE A 89 -33.59 -6.58 4.42
C ILE A 89 -32.76 -5.57 5.22
N ILE A 90 -31.46 -5.47 4.93
CA ILE A 90 -30.60 -4.42 5.51
C ILE A 90 -31.13 -3.03 5.15
N GLY A 91 -31.45 -2.80 3.88
CA GLY A 91 -32.03 -1.56 3.39
C GLY A 91 -33.30 -1.14 4.14
N GLU A 92 -34.26 -2.05 4.30
CA GLU A 92 -35.49 -1.79 5.04
C GLU A 92 -35.23 -1.42 6.49
N ALA A 93 -34.31 -2.12 7.17
CA ALA A 93 -33.95 -1.77 8.53
C ALA A 93 -33.34 -0.38 8.63
N LEU A 94 -32.44 -0.01 7.70
CA LEU A 94 -31.79 1.31 7.68
C LEU A 94 -32.80 2.47 7.52
N LYS A 95 -33.92 2.28 6.83
CA LYS A 95 -34.96 3.32 6.72
C LYS A 95 -35.47 3.78 8.08
N THR A 96 -35.45 2.91 9.08
CA THR A 96 -35.90 3.22 10.44
C THR A 96 -34.86 3.99 11.27
N MET A 97 -33.60 4.06 10.81
CA MET A 97 -32.44 4.56 11.57
C MET A 97 -32.18 6.06 11.32
N SER A 98 -33.20 6.91 11.41
CA SER A 98 -33.09 8.34 11.03
C SER A 98 -32.12 9.17 11.90
N HIS A 99 -31.77 8.69 13.10
CA HIS A 99 -30.82 9.33 14.01
C HIS A 99 -29.35 9.00 13.74
N LEU A 100 -29.08 8.11 12.78
CA LEU A 100 -27.74 7.63 12.51
C LEU A 100 -26.83 8.75 12.01
N GLN A 101 -25.66 8.86 12.64
CA GLN A 101 -24.60 9.81 12.31
C GLN A 101 -23.42 9.10 11.62
N GLU A 102 -23.16 7.84 11.98
CA GLU A 102 -22.12 7.01 11.37
C GLU A 102 -22.66 5.64 10.96
N LEU A 103 -22.39 5.26 9.70
CA LEU A 103 -22.75 3.97 9.15
C LEU A 103 -21.52 3.30 8.56
N VAL A 104 -21.26 2.07 8.99
CA VAL A 104 -20.26 1.18 8.41
C VAL A 104 -20.96 -0.09 7.93
N ILE A 105 -20.94 -0.34 6.62
CA ILE A 105 -21.36 -1.60 6.03
C ILE A 105 -20.16 -2.18 5.29
N ILE A 106 -19.70 -3.34 5.75
CA ILE A 106 -18.63 -4.09 5.10
C ILE A 106 -19.18 -5.45 4.72
N ILE A 107 -19.26 -5.71 3.43
CA ILE A 107 -19.66 -7.02 2.91
C ILE A 107 -18.46 -7.59 2.17
N HIS A 108 -17.93 -8.69 2.71
CA HIS A 108 -16.80 -9.41 2.15
C HIS A 108 -17.19 -10.21 0.90
N SER A 109 -16.24 -10.95 0.34
CA SER A 109 -16.39 -11.61 -0.96
C SER A 109 -17.38 -12.78 -0.94
N PHE A 110 -17.88 -13.16 -2.12
CA PHE A 110 -18.73 -14.34 -2.33
C PHE A 110 -20.07 -14.29 -1.58
N ASN A 111 -20.68 -13.11 -1.45
CA ASN A 111 -22.02 -12.96 -0.86
C ASN A 111 -23.14 -12.80 -1.90
N ASN A 112 -22.80 -12.72 -3.19
CA ASN A 112 -23.72 -12.67 -4.31
C ASN A 112 -24.79 -11.56 -4.19
N ILE A 113 -24.36 -10.35 -3.84
CA ILE A 113 -25.26 -9.19 -3.65
C ILE A 113 -25.98 -8.82 -4.94
N THR A 114 -25.28 -8.86 -6.08
CA THR A 114 -25.72 -8.40 -7.40
C THR A 114 -26.18 -6.94 -7.45
N ASP A 115 -26.49 -6.43 -8.64
CA ASP A 115 -27.10 -5.11 -8.82
C ASP A 115 -28.41 -4.94 -8.05
N TYR A 116 -29.21 -6.01 -7.92
CA TYR A 116 -30.46 -5.99 -7.19
C TYR A 116 -30.24 -5.75 -5.69
N GLY A 117 -29.18 -6.31 -5.10
CA GLY A 117 -28.86 -6.02 -3.71
C GLY A 117 -28.45 -4.55 -3.50
N CYS A 118 -27.81 -3.93 -4.49
CA CYS A 118 -27.51 -2.49 -4.45
C CYS A 118 -28.78 -1.62 -4.45
N ILE A 119 -29.87 -2.06 -5.08
CA ILE A 119 -31.18 -1.39 -4.97
C ILE A 119 -31.66 -1.40 -3.51
N GLY A 120 -31.54 -2.54 -2.83
CA GLY A 120 -31.87 -2.67 -1.41
C GLY A 120 -31.08 -1.68 -0.55
N LEU A 121 -29.76 -1.65 -0.71
CA LEU A 121 -28.90 -0.69 0.01
C LEU A 121 -29.26 0.76 -0.31
N LYS A 122 -29.49 1.09 -1.59
CA LYS A 122 -29.93 2.41 -2.02
C LYS A 122 -31.19 2.85 -1.27
N ASN A 123 -32.19 1.96 -1.25
CA ASN A 123 -33.48 2.24 -0.65
C ASN A 123 -33.40 2.47 0.87
N GLY A 124 -32.39 1.95 1.56
CA GLY A 124 -32.14 2.23 2.97
C GLY A 124 -31.30 3.48 3.21
N ILE A 125 -30.10 3.50 2.61
CA ILE A 125 -29.09 4.55 2.85
C ILE A 125 -29.65 5.93 2.53
N GLN A 126 -30.48 6.06 1.48
CA GLN A 126 -30.96 7.37 1.06
C GLN A 126 -31.83 8.13 2.09
N TYR A 127 -32.35 7.44 3.11
CA TYR A 127 -33.16 8.03 4.18
C TYR A 127 -32.33 8.56 5.36
N LEU A 128 -31.03 8.28 5.39
CA LEU A 128 -30.14 8.63 6.51
C LEU A 128 -29.68 10.09 6.42
N LYS A 129 -30.61 11.04 6.48
CA LYS A 129 -30.33 12.48 6.24
C LYS A 129 -29.40 13.12 7.29
N ASN A 130 -29.27 12.52 8.47
CA ASN A 130 -28.37 12.99 9.53
C ASN A 130 -26.96 12.38 9.45
N LEU A 131 -26.71 11.51 8.46
CA LEU A 131 -25.44 10.80 8.35
C LEU A 131 -24.30 11.77 8.02
N LYS A 132 -23.25 11.71 8.85
CA LYS A 132 -22.02 12.51 8.71
C LYS A 132 -20.88 11.66 8.18
N ALA A 133 -20.84 10.37 8.52
CA ALA A 133 -19.83 9.45 8.03
C ALA A 133 -20.45 8.17 7.45
N LEU A 134 -20.01 7.80 6.24
CA LEU A 134 -20.40 6.58 5.56
C LEU A 134 -19.14 5.79 5.18
N THR A 135 -19.06 4.56 5.65
CA THR A 135 -18.14 3.55 5.12
C THR A 135 -18.95 2.44 4.47
N LEU A 136 -18.93 2.37 3.14
CA LEU A 136 -19.52 1.28 2.37
C LEU A 136 -18.41 0.54 1.65
N LYS A 137 -18.13 -0.70 2.09
CA LYS A 137 -17.13 -1.56 1.46
C LYS A 137 -17.77 -2.86 1.01
N ILE A 138 -17.84 -3.05 -0.28
CA ILE A 138 -18.26 -4.31 -0.88
C ILE A 138 -17.06 -4.90 -1.59
N TYR A 139 -16.58 -6.05 -1.14
CA TYR A 139 -15.39 -6.69 -1.69
C TYR A 139 -15.70 -7.47 -2.97
N SER A 140 -14.66 -8.09 -3.55
CA SER A 140 -14.73 -8.77 -4.84
C SER A 140 -15.75 -9.90 -4.88
N GLU A 141 -16.15 -10.32 -6.08
CA GLU A 141 -17.02 -11.50 -6.28
C GLU A 141 -18.41 -11.35 -5.62
N ASN A 142 -19.01 -10.16 -5.81
CA ASN A 142 -20.38 -9.86 -5.39
C ASN A 142 -21.31 -9.55 -6.56
N ASN A 143 -20.82 -9.67 -7.80
CA ASN A 143 -21.57 -9.49 -9.05
C ASN A 143 -22.25 -8.10 -9.18
N ILE A 144 -21.63 -7.05 -8.65
CA ILE A 144 -22.13 -5.66 -8.75
C ILE A 144 -21.64 -5.03 -10.04
N GLN A 145 -22.44 -5.05 -11.09
CA GLN A 145 -22.08 -4.49 -12.38
C GLN A 145 -22.32 -2.97 -12.42
N THR A 146 -22.37 -2.41 -13.62
CA THR A 146 -22.65 -0.99 -13.89
C THR A 146 -23.91 -0.49 -13.17
N ALA A 147 -25.02 -1.23 -13.22
CA ALA A 147 -26.28 -0.77 -12.63
C ALA A 147 -26.21 -0.70 -11.09
N GLY A 148 -25.53 -1.66 -10.46
CA GLY A 148 -25.30 -1.64 -9.01
C GLY A 148 -24.48 -0.43 -8.57
N CYS A 149 -23.45 -0.05 -9.34
CA CYS A 149 -22.70 1.20 -9.10
C CYS A 149 -23.60 2.44 -9.19
N ILE A 150 -24.50 2.49 -10.17
CA ILE A 150 -25.46 3.60 -10.33
C ILE A 150 -26.34 3.71 -9.07
N TYR A 151 -26.91 2.60 -8.60
CA TYR A 151 -27.77 2.63 -7.40
C TYR A 151 -27.02 3.05 -6.13
N ILE A 152 -25.79 2.57 -5.94
CA ILE A 152 -24.93 3.01 -4.84
C ILE A 152 -24.67 4.52 -4.95
N SER A 153 -24.34 5.00 -6.15
CA SER A 153 -24.05 6.42 -6.41
C SER A 153 -25.26 7.32 -6.08
N GLU A 154 -26.46 6.91 -6.48
CA GLU A 154 -27.70 7.62 -6.17
C GLU A 154 -27.99 7.67 -4.66
N SER A 155 -27.70 6.58 -3.96
CA SER A 155 -27.86 6.52 -2.50
C SER A 155 -26.97 7.52 -1.78
N ILE A 156 -25.70 7.61 -2.19
CA ILE A 156 -24.70 8.50 -1.58
C ILE A 156 -25.02 9.96 -1.92
N LYS A 157 -25.40 10.26 -3.17
CA LYS A 157 -25.81 11.60 -3.63
C LYS A 157 -26.90 12.23 -2.76
N SER A 158 -27.73 11.42 -2.12
CA SER A 158 -28.83 11.89 -1.27
C SER A 158 -28.41 12.31 0.15
N LEU A 159 -27.14 12.11 0.53
CA LEU A 159 -26.59 12.34 1.87
C LEU A 159 -25.93 13.72 2.00
N SER A 160 -26.72 14.79 1.94
CA SER A 160 -26.21 16.18 1.93
C SER A 160 -25.44 16.64 3.18
N ASN A 161 -25.51 15.88 4.28
CA ASN A 161 -24.78 16.15 5.53
C ASN A 161 -23.45 15.40 5.66
N LEU A 162 -23.08 14.60 4.66
CA LEU A 162 -21.90 13.75 4.71
C LEU A 162 -20.62 14.59 4.68
N SER A 163 -19.77 14.42 5.70
CA SER A 163 -18.43 15.01 5.76
C SER A 163 -17.31 13.99 5.55
N ASN A 164 -17.59 12.71 5.73
CA ASN A 164 -16.63 11.63 5.52
C ASN A 164 -17.23 10.48 4.70
N LEU A 165 -16.59 10.17 3.57
CA LEU A 165 -16.97 9.07 2.69
C LEU A 165 -15.81 8.10 2.48
N VAL A 166 -16.03 6.84 2.83
CA VAL A 166 -15.19 5.71 2.44
C VAL A 166 -16.02 4.76 1.59
N LEU A 167 -15.76 4.74 0.29
CA LEU A 167 -16.41 3.85 -0.66
C LEU A 167 -15.38 2.86 -1.23
N LYS A 168 -15.67 1.57 -1.09
CA LYS A 168 -14.90 0.51 -1.75
C LYS A 168 -15.83 -0.44 -2.49
N ILE A 169 -15.59 -0.61 -3.79
CA ILE A 169 -16.19 -1.68 -4.59
C ILE A 169 -15.04 -2.52 -5.12
N GLY A 170 -14.94 -3.78 -4.69
CA GLY A 170 -13.83 -4.67 -5.02
C GLY A 170 -13.78 -5.05 -6.50
N GLY A 171 -12.67 -5.66 -6.92
CA GLY A 171 -12.51 -6.17 -8.30
C GLY A 171 -13.43 -7.35 -8.60
N HIS A 172 -13.41 -7.85 -9.84
CA HIS A 172 -14.28 -8.96 -10.28
C HIS A 172 -15.78 -8.69 -10.08
N ASN A 173 -16.17 -7.42 -10.17
CA ASN A 173 -17.57 -7.00 -10.15
C ASN A 173 -18.05 -6.49 -11.52
N GLN A 174 -17.17 -6.41 -12.53
CA GLN A 174 -17.52 -5.95 -13.89
C GLN A 174 -18.21 -4.57 -13.88
N LEU A 175 -17.63 -3.61 -13.14
CA LEU A 175 -18.25 -2.29 -12.93
C LEU A 175 -18.44 -1.49 -14.22
N GLU A 176 -17.58 -1.79 -15.20
CA GLU A 176 -17.35 -1.02 -16.42
C GLU A 176 -17.04 0.46 -16.14
N SER A 177 -16.55 1.17 -17.15
CA SER A 177 -16.18 2.58 -17.01
C SER A 177 -17.37 3.50 -16.74
N LEU A 178 -18.59 3.09 -17.08
CA LEU A 178 -19.82 3.83 -16.75
C LEU A 178 -20.13 3.76 -15.25
N GLY A 179 -19.99 2.59 -14.60
CA GLY A 179 -20.19 2.45 -13.17
C GLY A 179 -19.20 3.33 -12.38
N VAL A 180 -17.93 3.34 -12.79
CA VAL A 180 -16.91 4.21 -12.20
C VAL A 180 -17.24 5.69 -12.41
N LYS A 181 -17.67 6.08 -13.61
CA LYS A 181 -18.08 7.46 -13.90
C LYS A 181 -19.20 7.92 -12.95
N ASN A 182 -20.24 7.12 -12.76
CA ASN A 182 -21.35 7.45 -11.88
C ASN A 182 -20.91 7.63 -10.41
N ILE A 183 -19.98 6.80 -9.95
CA ILE A 183 -19.39 6.95 -8.61
C ILE A 183 -18.63 8.28 -8.52
N CYS A 184 -17.75 8.59 -9.48
CA CYS A 184 -16.98 9.84 -9.48
C CYS A 184 -17.88 11.09 -9.54
N GLU A 185 -18.93 11.06 -10.35
CA GLU A 185 -19.87 12.18 -10.49
C GLU A 185 -20.76 12.37 -9.26
N CYS A 186 -21.13 11.31 -8.53
CA CYS A 186 -22.02 11.47 -7.38
C CYS A 186 -21.36 12.19 -6.20
N VAL A 187 -20.08 11.92 -5.94
CA VAL A 187 -19.33 12.54 -4.83
C VAL A 187 -19.19 14.05 -5.02
N SER A 188 -19.23 14.50 -6.27
CA SER A 188 -19.17 15.91 -6.66
C SER A 188 -20.33 16.76 -6.12
N SER A 189 -21.44 16.14 -5.72
CA SER A 189 -22.63 16.84 -5.20
C SER A 189 -22.64 17.02 -3.67
N LEU A 190 -21.62 16.51 -2.97
CA LEU A 190 -21.58 16.43 -1.51
C LEU A 190 -20.67 17.51 -0.92
N PHE A 191 -21.16 18.76 -0.95
CA PHE A 191 -20.41 19.98 -0.62
C PHE A 191 -19.87 20.09 0.83
N LYS A 192 -20.30 19.20 1.74
CA LYS A 192 -19.79 19.13 3.12
C LYS A 192 -18.63 18.17 3.30
N LEU A 193 -18.21 17.44 2.26
CA LEU A 193 -17.13 16.47 2.36
C LEU A 193 -15.80 17.14 2.69
N GLU A 194 -15.19 16.65 3.76
CA GLU A 194 -13.84 16.95 4.20
C GLU A 194 -12.89 15.79 3.86
N ASN A 195 -13.44 14.57 3.80
CA ASN A 195 -12.70 13.33 3.60
C ASN A 195 -13.36 12.45 2.53
N ILE A 196 -12.59 12.10 1.50
CA ILE A 196 -12.99 11.15 0.46
C ILE A 196 -11.94 10.05 0.36
N THR A 197 -12.34 8.80 0.53
CA THR A 197 -11.57 7.63 0.11
C THR A 197 -12.42 6.77 -0.81
N MET A 198 -12.02 6.68 -2.07
CA MET A 198 -12.64 5.81 -3.07
C MET A 198 -11.64 4.74 -3.49
N ASN A 199 -12.07 3.48 -3.42
CA ASN A 199 -11.32 2.33 -3.93
C ASN A 199 -12.23 1.54 -4.86
N ILE A 200 -12.01 1.72 -6.15
CA ILE A 200 -12.76 1.07 -7.21
C ILE A 200 -11.86 -0.01 -7.77
N GLY A 201 -12.26 -1.27 -7.63
CA GLY A 201 -11.50 -2.42 -8.07
C GLY A 201 -11.45 -2.53 -9.59
N ASP A 202 -10.92 -3.66 -10.06
CA ASP A 202 -10.69 -3.88 -11.48
C ASP A 202 -12.01 -3.86 -12.28
N GLY A 203 -12.00 -3.11 -13.37
CA GLY A 203 -13.04 -3.08 -14.39
C GLY A 203 -12.94 -4.26 -15.34
N SER A 204 -13.67 -4.17 -16.46
CA SER A 204 -13.59 -5.14 -17.56
C SER A 204 -12.79 -4.56 -18.73
N MET A 205 -12.01 -5.41 -19.43
CA MET A 205 -11.24 -4.99 -20.62
C MET A 205 -12.12 -4.41 -21.74
N LEU A 206 -13.41 -4.75 -21.77
CA LEU A 206 -14.38 -4.30 -22.78
C LEU A 206 -14.79 -2.83 -22.61
N SER A 207 -14.41 -2.17 -21.50
CA SER A 207 -15.01 -0.90 -21.08
C SER A 207 -14.27 0.38 -21.50
N MET A 208 -13.37 0.34 -22.50
CA MET A 208 -12.44 1.44 -22.81
C MET A 208 -13.00 2.74 -23.44
N GLN A 209 -14.32 2.97 -23.43
CA GLN A 209 -14.93 4.09 -24.17
C GLN A 209 -15.49 5.23 -23.29
N THR A 210 -15.72 5.02 -21.99
CA THR A 210 -16.33 6.06 -21.14
C THR A 210 -15.28 7.01 -20.58
N LYS A 211 -15.55 8.32 -20.69
CA LYS A 211 -14.72 9.37 -20.09
C LYS A 211 -15.12 9.58 -18.63
N ILE A 212 -14.30 9.15 -17.70
CA ILE A 212 -14.46 9.48 -16.28
C ILE A 212 -14.16 10.96 -16.05
N GLN A 213 -15.00 11.63 -15.27
CA GLN A 213 -14.81 13.02 -14.88
C GLN A 213 -15.17 13.22 -13.40
N PHE A 214 -14.43 14.10 -12.76
CA PHE A 214 -14.68 14.62 -11.42
C PHE A 214 -15.15 16.07 -11.51
N ASN A 215 -16.09 16.45 -10.64
CA ASN A 215 -16.47 17.85 -10.48
C ASN A 215 -16.28 18.28 -9.02
N PHE A 216 -15.17 18.96 -8.74
CA PHE A 216 -14.85 19.39 -7.38
C PHE A 216 -15.27 20.82 -7.07
N GLN A 217 -16.05 21.46 -7.94
CA GLN A 217 -16.42 22.87 -7.80
C GLN A 217 -17.08 23.19 -6.44
N GLU A 218 -17.88 22.25 -5.92
CA GLU A 218 -18.60 22.40 -4.65
C GLU A 218 -17.85 21.81 -3.44
N LEU A 219 -16.67 21.20 -3.63
CA LEU A 219 -15.93 20.49 -2.58
C LEU A 219 -14.91 21.38 -1.85
N SER A 220 -15.29 22.63 -1.56
CA SER A 220 -14.43 23.66 -0.94
C SER A 220 -14.01 23.36 0.50
N LYS A 221 -14.54 22.30 1.11
CA LYS A 221 -14.15 21.81 2.45
C LYS A 221 -13.20 20.61 2.42
N LEU A 222 -12.89 20.08 1.24
CA LEU A 222 -12.13 18.84 1.11
C LEU A 222 -10.69 19.02 1.60
N LEU A 223 -10.28 18.24 2.60
CA LEU A 223 -8.94 18.24 3.20
C LEU A 223 -8.15 17.00 2.79
N HIS A 224 -8.83 15.86 2.62
CA HIS A 224 -8.20 14.58 2.29
C HIS A 224 -8.92 13.90 1.13
N LEU A 225 -8.18 13.65 0.05
CA LEU A 225 -8.66 12.97 -1.15
C LEU A 225 -7.78 11.77 -1.46
N ARG A 226 -8.37 10.57 -1.36
CA ARG A 226 -7.76 9.31 -1.78
C ARG A 226 -8.60 8.65 -2.85
N ILE A 227 -7.99 8.40 -4.00
CA ILE A 227 -8.60 7.74 -5.15
C ILE A 227 -7.71 6.58 -5.56
N HIS A 228 -8.23 5.36 -5.43
CA HIS A 228 -7.62 4.15 -5.97
C HIS A 228 -8.53 3.57 -7.04
N ILE A 229 -8.03 3.51 -8.26
CA ILE A 229 -8.68 2.90 -9.41
C ILE A 229 -7.90 1.65 -9.80
N GLY A 230 -8.56 0.51 -9.83
CA GLY A 230 -7.99 -0.77 -10.25
C GLY A 230 -7.71 -0.82 -11.75
N ASN A 231 -7.37 -2.00 -12.23
CA ASN A 231 -7.03 -2.22 -13.63
C ASN A 231 -8.25 -2.03 -14.55
N PHE A 232 -8.04 -1.65 -15.81
CA PHE A 232 -9.09 -1.64 -16.86
C PHE A 232 -10.33 -0.78 -16.56
N ASN A 233 -10.17 0.39 -15.95
CA ASN A 233 -11.29 1.28 -15.60
C ASN A 233 -11.39 2.54 -16.46
N SER A 234 -10.52 2.72 -17.45
CA SER A 234 -10.56 3.88 -18.35
C SER A 234 -10.47 5.22 -17.64
N PHE A 235 -9.71 5.30 -16.54
CA PHE A 235 -9.48 6.56 -15.81
C PHE A 235 -9.03 7.66 -16.78
N GLY A 236 -7.94 7.38 -17.49
CA GLY A 236 -7.52 8.11 -18.66
C GLY A 236 -7.16 9.57 -18.45
N LYS A 237 -6.72 10.20 -19.55
CA LYS A 237 -6.43 11.64 -19.58
C LYS A 237 -7.61 12.54 -19.18
N HIS A 238 -8.84 12.09 -19.38
CA HIS A 238 -10.04 12.89 -19.07
C HIS A 238 -10.29 12.99 -17.56
N ALA A 239 -10.10 11.91 -16.81
CA ALA A 239 -10.16 11.98 -15.35
C ALA A 239 -9.07 12.90 -14.81
N CYS A 240 -7.82 12.76 -15.27
CA CYS A 240 -6.74 13.67 -14.87
C CYS A 240 -7.04 15.13 -15.22
N LYS A 241 -7.62 15.40 -16.39
CA LYS A 241 -8.10 16.75 -16.77
C LYS A 241 -9.08 17.32 -15.77
N SER A 242 -10.06 16.51 -15.38
CA SER A 242 -11.11 16.94 -14.47
C SER A 242 -10.59 17.13 -13.04
N LEU A 243 -9.69 16.26 -12.56
CA LEU A 243 -8.96 16.45 -11.29
C LEU A 243 -8.17 17.76 -11.32
N GLY A 244 -7.37 17.96 -12.36
CA GLY A 244 -6.51 19.13 -12.47
C GLY A 244 -7.28 20.45 -12.49
N LYS A 245 -8.43 20.48 -13.18
CA LYS A 245 -9.36 21.61 -13.13
C LYS A 245 -10.03 21.77 -11.77
N GLY A 246 -10.39 20.66 -11.12
CA GLY A 246 -11.05 20.63 -9.82
C GLY A 246 -10.19 21.19 -8.70
N PHE A 247 -8.87 21.00 -8.76
CA PHE A 247 -7.94 21.45 -7.71
C PHE A 247 -7.89 22.96 -7.47
N VAL A 248 -8.37 23.76 -8.42
CA VAL A 248 -8.56 25.21 -8.20
C VAL A 248 -9.55 25.47 -7.05
N PHE A 249 -10.55 24.60 -6.88
CA PHE A 249 -11.60 24.70 -5.86
C PHE A 249 -11.25 23.97 -4.55
N THR A 250 -10.18 23.18 -4.54
CA THR A 250 -9.75 22.37 -3.38
C THR A 250 -8.30 22.67 -3.01
N ASN A 251 -7.89 23.94 -3.04
CA ASN A 251 -6.50 24.35 -2.79
C ASN A 251 -6.08 24.22 -1.31
N GLN A 252 -7.04 24.02 -0.40
CA GLN A 252 -6.85 23.70 1.01
C GLN A 252 -6.50 22.23 1.27
N LEU A 253 -6.48 21.38 0.24
CA LEU A 253 -6.20 19.96 0.38
C LEU A 253 -4.84 19.72 1.05
N GLU A 254 -4.84 18.93 2.12
CA GLU A 254 -3.65 18.56 2.90
C GLU A 254 -3.10 17.20 2.46
N THR A 255 -3.98 16.30 1.99
CA THR A 255 -3.60 14.96 1.53
C THR A 255 -4.22 14.66 0.17
N PHE A 256 -3.37 14.28 -0.79
CA PHE A 256 -3.77 13.75 -2.07
C PHE A 256 -3.08 12.42 -2.35
N ASP A 257 -3.86 11.38 -2.53
CA ASP A 257 -3.40 10.02 -2.81
C ASP A 257 -4.12 9.48 -4.04
N LEU A 258 -3.37 9.35 -5.14
CA LEU A 258 -3.88 8.84 -6.40
C LEU A 258 -3.12 7.56 -6.76
N LYS A 259 -3.86 6.45 -6.80
CA LYS A 259 -3.38 5.16 -7.28
C LYS A 259 -4.19 4.69 -8.47
N VAL A 260 -3.52 4.38 -9.57
CA VAL A 260 -4.13 3.90 -10.80
C VAL A 260 -3.46 2.61 -11.24
N GLY A 261 -4.24 1.54 -11.34
CA GLY A 261 -3.82 0.23 -11.82
C GLY A 261 -3.45 0.23 -13.31
N CYS A 262 -3.10 -0.95 -13.83
CA CYS A 262 -2.69 -1.12 -15.22
C CYS A 262 -3.84 -0.82 -16.20
N PHE A 263 -3.48 -0.47 -17.44
CA PHE A 263 -4.43 -0.32 -18.56
C PHE A 263 -5.53 0.72 -18.32
N ASN A 264 -5.17 1.88 -17.78
CA ASN A 264 -6.10 3.00 -17.62
C ASN A 264 -5.85 4.17 -18.57
N ASP A 265 -4.90 4.06 -19.51
CA ASP A 265 -4.63 5.04 -20.59
C ASP A 265 -4.51 6.50 -20.11
N ILE A 266 -3.79 6.72 -19.00
CA ILE A 266 -3.51 8.07 -18.51
C ILE A 266 -2.88 8.90 -19.63
N GLY A 267 -1.90 8.31 -20.31
CA GLY A 267 -1.25 8.91 -21.46
C GLY A 267 -0.51 10.20 -21.14
N GLN A 268 0.04 10.83 -22.18
CA GLN A 268 0.79 12.07 -22.00
C GLN A 268 -0.08 13.20 -21.45
N LYS A 269 -1.20 13.48 -22.11
CA LYS A 269 -2.09 14.57 -21.71
C LYS A 269 -2.63 14.40 -20.28
N GLY A 270 -2.80 13.17 -19.81
CA GLY A 270 -3.27 12.92 -18.45
C GLY A 270 -2.29 13.42 -17.39
N CYS A 271 -1.00 13.10 -17.54
CA CYS A 271 0.03 13.58 -16.61
C CYS A 271 0.16 15.10 -16.65
N ASP A 272 0.12 15.70 -17.85
CA ASP A 272 0.21 17.16 -18.01
C ASP A 272 -0.94 17.89 -17.30
N TYR A 273 -2.17 17.38 -17.46
CA TYR A 273 -3.32 17.95 -16.76
C TYR A 273 -3.23 17.79 -15.26
N LEU A 274 -2.75 16.65 -14.78
CA LEU A 274 -2.55 16.44 -13.36
C LEU A 274 -1.49 17.40 -12.80
N ALA A 275 -0.36 17.54 -13.49
CA ALA A 275 0.71 18.48 -13.14
C ALA A 275 0.21 19.93 -13.05
N GLN A 276 -0.56 20.39 -14.04
CA GLN A 276 -1.13 21.74 -14.05
C GLN A 276 -2.02 22.00 -12.82
N GLY A 277 -2.82 21.01 -12.42
CA GLY A 277 -3.67 21.12 -11.24
C GLY A 277 -2.88 21.03 -9.93
N LEU A 278 -1.91 20.12 -9.84
CA LEU A 278 -1.08 19.96 -8.64
C LEU A 278 -0.37 21.26 -8.27
N LYS A 279 0.04 22.08 -9.25
CA LYS A 279 0.60 23.42 -9.00
C LYS A 279 -0.29 24.30 -8.13
N GLN A 280 -1.60 24.06 -8.04
CA GLN A 280 -2.53 24.84 -7.23
C GLN A 280 -2.59 24.40 -5.75
N LEU A 281 -2.16 23.17 -5.42
CA LEU A 281 -2.33 22.57 -4.09
C LEU A 281 -1.24 22.99 -3.10
N LYS A 282 -1.08 24.29 -2.81
CA LYS A 282 0.00 24.81 -1.96
C LYS A 282 -0.07 24.39 -0.49
N SER A 283 -1.22 23.91 -0.05
CA SER A 283 -1.45 23.43 1.33
C SER A 283 -1.05 21.97 1.53
N LEU A 284 -0.67 21.27 0.46
CA LEU A 284 -0.45 19.83 0.50
C LEU A 284 0.73 19.45 1.40
N ILE A 285 0.46 18.56 2.34
CA ILE A 285 1.43 17.99 3.29
C ILE A 285 1.84 16.58 2.85
N HIS A 286 0.89 15.86 2.25
CA HIS A 286 1.04 14.47 1.82
C HIS A 286 0.61 14.30 0.36
N LEU A 287 1.53 13.82 -0.47
CA LEU A 287 1.28 13.50 -1.88
C LEU A 287 1.70 12.06 -2.15
N SER A 288 0.78 11.29 -2.72
CA SER A 288 1.04 9.94 -3.25
C SER A 288 0.51 9.86 -4.67
N ILE A 289 1.38 9.54 -5.62
CA ILE A 289 1.02 9.28 -7.03
C ILE A 289 1.60 7.93 -7.40
N GLU A 290 0.74 6.94 -7.59
CA GLU A 290 1.10 5.58 -7.99
C GLU A 290 0.42 5.24 -9.30
N PHE A 291 1.19 5.13 -10.37
CA PHE A 291 0.73 4.62 -11.65
C PHE A 291 1.38 3.28 -11.91
N SER A 292 0.58 2.22 -11.94
CA SER A 292 1.06 0.89 -12.35
C SER A 292 1.51 0.90 -13.82
N PRO A 293 2.25 -0.13 -14.29
CA PRO A 293 2.62 -0.23 -15.70
C PRO A 293 1.40 -0.24 -16.64
N GLN A 294 1.65 -0.03 -17.93
CA GLN A 294 0.66 -0.03 -19.01
C GLN A 294 -0.37 1.10 -18.88
N ASN A 295 0.07 2.29 -18.49
CA ASN A 295 -0.75 3.51 -18.47
C ASN A 295 -0.41 4.49 -19.60
N ASN A 296 0.46 4.07 -20.53
CA ASN A 296 0.94 4.84 -21.67
C ASN A 296 1.57 6.17 -21.24
N ILE A 297 2.15 6.23 -20.05
CA ILE A 297 2.87 7.39 -19.58
C ILE A 297 4.21 7.40 -20.31
N THR A 298 4.42 8.41 -21.17
CA THR A 298 5.68 8.59 -21.87
C THR A 298 6.59 9.50 -21.07
N TYR A 299 7.83 9.64 -21.52
CA TYR A 299 8.88 10.35 -20.81
C TYR A 299 8.56 11.85 -20.57
N ASN A 300 8.25 12.61 -21.62
CA ASN A 300 8.00 14.08 -21.55
C ASN A 300 7.00 14.55 -20.47
N ASN A 301 6.20 13.64 -19.91
CA ASN A 301 5.20 13.88 -18.89
C ASN A 301 5.68 14.08 -17.48
N ILE A 302 6.69 13.33 -17.11
CA ILE A 302 7.17 13.31 -15.75
C ILE A 302 7.88 14.63 -15.43
N SER A 303 8.45 15.28 -16.44
CA SER A 303 9.04 16.61 -16.32
C SER A 303 8.05 17.64 -15.76
N GLN A 304 6.84 17.70 -16.33
CA GLN A 304 5.80 18.61 -15.84
C GLN A 304 5.35 18.27 -14.42
N LEU A 305 5.27 16.98 -14.08
CA LEU A 305 4.98 16.53 -12.72
C LEU A 305 6.09 16.93 -11.75
N GLY A 306 7.36 16.77 -12.13
CA GLY A 306 8.51 17.24 -11.35
C GLY A 306 8.44 18.75 -11.09
N GLU A 307 8.20 19.55 -12.14
CA GLU A 307 8.02 20.99 -12.01
C GLU A 307 6.84 21.32 -11.09
N ALA A 308 5.71 20.62 -11.21
CA ALA A 308 4.55 20.83 -10.34
C ALA A 308 4.86 20.50 -8.88
N ILE A 309 5.51 19.37 -8.63
CA ILE A 309 5.96 18.92 -7.30
C ILE A 309 6.89 19.96 -6.68
N SER A 310 7.81 20.56 -7.45
CA SER A 310 8.74 21.60 -6.96
C SER A 310 8.03 22.79 -6.32
N LYS A 311 6.77 23.03 -6.67
CA LYS A 311 5.97 24.14 -6.16
C LYS A 311 5.14 23.78 -4.93
N LEU A 312 5.23 22.56 -4.42
CA LEU A 312 4.51 22.06 -3.24
C LEU A 312 5.38 22.19 -1.98
N THR A 313 5.76 23.43 -1.63
CA THR A 313 6.81 23.69 -0.64
C THR A 313 6.48 23.25 0.79
N LYS A 314 5.20 23.01 1.13
CA LYS A 314 4.76 22.49 2.43
C LYS A 314 4.80 20.95 2.54
N LEU A 315 5.17 20.27 1.46
CA LEU A 315 5.11 18.82 1.38
C LEU A 315 6.11 18.18 2.34
N LYS A 316 5.60 17.33 3.23
CA LYS A 316 6.40 16.57 4.20
C LYS A 316 6.58 15.12 3.77
N GLN A 317 5.57 14.55 3.09
CA GLN A 317 5.59 13.17 2.62
C GLN A 317 5.27 13.11 1.14
N LEU A 318 6.16 12.48 0.39
CA LEU A 318 6.02 12.25 -1.04
C LEU A 318 6.21 10.76 -1.35
N LEU A 319 5.24 10.18 -2.04
CA LEU A 319 5.37 8.90 -2.70
C LEU A 319 5.11 9.09 -4.19
N VAL A 320 6.07 8.67 -5.01
CA VAL A 320 5.90 8.57 -6.46
C VAL A 320 6.25 7.15 -6.89
N HIS A 321 5.32 6.50 -7.58
CA HIS A 321 5.55 5.22 -8.23
C HIS A 321 5.13 5.32 -9.69
N PHE A 322 6.09 5.18 -10.59
CA PHE A 322 5.84 5.08 -12.03
C PHE A 322 6.21 3.67 -12.51
N GLY A 323 5.18 2.95 -12.93
CA GLY A 323 5.28 1.59 -13.43
C GLY A 323 5.66 1.48 -14.89
N ASP A 324 5.36 2.50 -15.69
CA ASP A 324 5.79 2.63 -17.08
C ASP A 324 7.29 3.00 -17.16
N CYS A 325 7.87 2.82 -18.34
CA CYS A 325 9.25 3.21 -18.63
C CYS A 325 9.42 4.73 -18.55
N LEU A 326 10.39 5.20 -17.76
CA LEU A 326 10.84 6.59 -17.80
C LEU A 326 12.18 6.68 -18.55
N ASP A 327 12.41 7.76 -19.28
CA ASP A 327 13.77 8.06 -19.75
C ASP A 327 14.58 8.79 -18.68
N LEU A 328 15.85 9.05 -18.97
CA LEU A 328 16.75 9.74 -18.04
C LEU A 328 16.40 11.20 -17.81
N ASP A 329 15.95 11.91 -18.84
CA ASP A 329 15.65 13.34 -18.73
C ASP A 329 14.40 13.56 -17.87
N SER A 330 13.41 12.70 -18.03
CA SER A 330 12.20 12.63 -17.20
C SER A 330 12.53 12.34 -15.74
N PHE A 331 13.40 11.36 -15.52
CA PHE A 331 13.88 11.06 -14.18
C PHE A 331 14.66 12.25 -13.59
N ARG A 332 15.48 12.93 -14.39
CA ARG A 332 16.20 14.14 -14.00
C ARG A 332 15.26 15.25 -13.56
N ASP A 333 14.23 15.53 -14.35
CA ASP A 333 13.30 16.61 -14.07
C ASP A 333 12.44 16.30 -12.84
N LEU A 334 12.03 15.03 -12.64
CA LEU A 334 11.37 14.59 -11.42
C LEU A 334 12.26 14.82 -10.19
N VAL A 335 13.51 14.37 -10.27
CA VAL A 335 14.48 14.47 -9.18
C VAL A 335 14.81 15.93 -8.85
N GLN A 336 14.98 16.77 -9.87
CA GLN A 336 15.17 18.22 -9.72
C GLN A 336 13.94 18.89 -9.08
N GLY A 337 12.75 18.46 -9.48
CA GLY A 337 11.51 18.93 -8.87
C GLY A 337 11.42 18.60 -7.39
N ILE A 338 11.74 17.35 -7.04
CA ILE A 338 11.76 16.86 -5.66
C ILE A 338 12.82 17.58 -4.83
N SER A 339 13.99 17.91 -5.41
CA SER A 339 15.10 18.53 -4.67
C SER A 339 14.78 19.90 -4.08
N CYS A 340 13.74 20.57 -4.60
CA CYS A 340 13.24 21.85 -4.12
C CYS A 340 12.42 21.74 -2.82
N LEU A 341 12.10 20.53 -2.35
CA LEU A 341 11.25 20.28 -1.19
C LEU A 341 12.05 20.25 0.12
N ALA A 342 12.46 21.42 0.60
CA ALA A 342 13.33 21.55 1.77
C ALA A 342 12.78 20.90 3.05
N ASP A 343 11.46 20.87 3.23
CA ASP A 343 10.79 20.33 4.43
C ASP A 343 10.37 18.85 4.31
N LEU A 344 10.78 18.18 3.23
CA LEU A 344 10.43 16.79 3.00
C LEU A 344 11.11 15.86 4.01
N ASN A 345 10.31 15.12 4.78
CA ASN A 345 10.78 14.18 5.80
C ASN A 345 10.62 12.71 5.40
N SER A 346 9.78 12.42 4.41
CA SER A 346 9.56 11.08 3.89
C SER A 346 9.46 11.11 2.38
N LEU A 347 10.34 10.34 1.73
CA LEU A 347 10.38 10.21 0.28
C LEU A 347 10.39 8.73 -0.09
N VAL A 348 9.42 8.34 -0.93
CA VAL A 348 9.36 7.04 -1.58
C VAL A 348 9.36 7.28 -3.07
N VAL A 349 10.41 6.82 -3.75
CA VAL A 349 10.52 6.85 -5.21
C VAL A 349 10.62 5.42 -5.70
N ARG A 350 9.64 5.02 -6.51
CA ARG A 350 9.62 3.71 -7.16
C ARG A 350 9.50 3.91 -8.66
N ILE A 351 10.49 3.41 -9.38
CA ILE A 351 10.46 3.35 -10.84
C ILE A 351 10.61 1.89 -11.19
N THR A 352 9.73 1.38 -12.06
CA THR A 352 9.77 -0.04 -12.41
C THR A 352 10.74 -0.27 -13.59
N GLN A 353 10.79 0.65 -14.55
CA GLN A 353 11.62 0.55 -15.76
C GLN A 353 12.21 1.92 -16.13
N LEU A 354 13.48 1.95 -16.53
CA LEU A 354 14.16 3.11 -17.11
C LEU A 354 14.67 2.74 -18.51
N PHE A 355 14.60 3.67 -19.46
CA PHE A 355 14.99 3.45 -20.86
C PHE A 355 16.00 4.51 -21.33
N ASP A 356 17.01 4.11 -22.09
CA ASP A 356 17.88 5.03 -22.84
C ASP A 356 17.42 5.09 -24.30
N GLU A 357 16.95 6.26 -24.76
CA GLU A 357 16.62 6.43 -26.18
C GLU A 357 17.84 6.25 -27.11
N ASN A 358 19.06 6.35 -26.58
CA ASN A 358 20.30 6.24 -27.34
C ASN A 358 20.83 4.79 -27.50
N GLU A 359 20.14 3.78 -26.94
CA GLU A 359 20.64 2.40 -26.84
C GLU A 359 20.38 1.50 -28.06
N HIS A 360 19.75 2.00 -29.12
CA HIS A 360 19.33 1.13 -30.23
C HIS A 360 20.46 0.52 -31.09
N ASP A 361 21.75 0.86 -30.89
CA ASP A 361 22.80 0.47 -31.86
C ASP A 361 24.23 0.21 -31.30
N LYS A 362 24.44 -0.07 -29.99
CA LYS A 362 25.80 -0.22 -29.44
C LYS A 362 25.99 -1.39 -28.45
N ASP A 363 27.25 -1.84 -28.37
CA ASP A 363 27.78 -2.90 -27.50
C ASP A 363 27.17 -2.87 -26.08
N GLN A 364 26.31 -3.84 -25.77
CA GLN A 364 25.40 -3.82 -24.61
C GLN A 364 26.11 -3.69 -23.24
N GLY A 365 27.37 -4.10 -23.12
CA GLY A 365 28.09 -4.10 -21.84
C GLY A 365 28.62 -2.74 -21.38
N GLN A 366 29.07 -1.87 -22.29
CA GLN A 366 29.60 -0.54 -21.92
C GLN A 366 28.50 0.52 -21.77
N VAL A 367 27.39 0.36 -22.49
CA VAL A 367 26.30 1.34 -22.50
C VAL A 367 25.51 1.29 -21.19
N ASN A 368 25.22 0.09 -20.67
CA ASN A 368 24.54 -0.10 -19.38
C ASN A 368 25.23 0.62 -18.21
N ASN A 369 26.57 0.55 -18.12
CA ASN A 369 27.33 1.24 -17.08
C ASN A 369 27.26 2.78 -17.19
N ARG A 370 27.16 3.32 -18.41
CA ARG A 370 27.03 4.77 -18.59
C ARG A 370 25.64 5.25 -18.20
N PHE A 371 24.62 4.51 -18.60
CA PHE A 371 23.22 4.76 -18.27
C PHE A 371 22.99 4.77 -16.75
N ASP A 372 23.46 3.74 -16.07
CA ASP A 372 23.33 3.63 -14.62
C ASP A 372 24.06 4.77 -13.88
N ASN A 373 25.26 5.14 -14.33
CA ASN A 373 25.98 6.27 -13.74
C ASN A 373 25.24 7.60 -13.94
N GLN A 374 24.50 7.77 -15.03
CA GLN A 374 23.66 8.95 -15.23
C GLN A 374 22.48 8.96 -14.25
N ILE A 375 21.78 7.84 -14.06
CA ILE A 375 20.71 7.70 -13.06
C ILE A 375 21.21 8.11 -11.68
N VAL A 376 22.38 7.61 -11.30
CA VAL A 376 23.00 7.90 -10.00
C VAL A 376 23.35 9.35 -9.86
N ASN A 377 24.01 9.92 -10.87
CA ASN A 377 24.39 11.33 -10.85
C ASN A 377 23.15 12.24 -10.74
N ILE A 378 22.07 11.88 -11.44
CA ILE A 378 20.76 12.54 -11.35
C ILE A 378 20.25 12.45 -9.91
N ALA A 379 20.03 11.24 -9.39
CA ALA A 379 19.50 10.99 -8.06
C ALA A 379 20.33 11.70 -6.97
N ARG A 380 21.65 11.67 -7.08
CA ARG A 380 22.59 12.41 -6.23
C ARG A 380 22.34 13.91 -6.28
N SER A 381 22.35 14.49 -7.48
CA SER A 381 22.24 15.94 -7.65
C SER A 381 20.97 16.52 -7.04
N GLY A 382 19.86 15.76 -7.03
CA GLY A 382 18.61 16.20 -6.42
C GLY A 382 18.43 15.75 -4.98
N PHE A 383 18.50 14.46 -4.67
CA PHE A 383 18.12 13.96 -3.34
C PHE A 383 19.10 14.37 -2.24
N CYS A 384 20.38 14.63 -2.56
CA CYS A 384 21.34 15.17 -1.59
C CYS A 384 21.02 16.62 -1.16
N GLN A 385 20.01 17.27 -1.75
CA GLN A 385 19.54 18.59 -1.32
C GLN A 385 18.51 18.52 -0.17
N LEU A 386 17.94 17.32 0.08
CA LEU A 386 16.87 17.08 1.06
C LEU A 386 17.39 16.92 2.49
N LYS A 387 17.67 18.04 3.15
CA LYS A 387 18.32 18.09 4.48
C LYS A 387 17.49 17.50 5.62
N ASN A 388 16.16 17.47 5.48
CA ASN A 388 15.23 17.06 6.53
C ASN A 388 14.73 15.61 6.38
N LEU A 389 15.31 14.84 5.46
CA LEU A 389 14.82 13.52 5.10
C LEU A 389 15.12 12.48 6.20
N GLU A 390 14.07 11.96 6.84
CA GLU A 390 14.18 10.94 7.88
C GLU A 390 13.87 9.53 7.35
N ASN A 391 12.96 9.45 6.36
CA ASN A 391 12.51 8.21 5.75
C ASN A 391 12.78 8.25 4.25
N PHE A 392 13.67 7.38 3.77
CA PHE A 392 14.00 7.29 2.34
C PHE A 392 13.79 5.88 1.83
N ASN A 393 12.95 5.74 0.81
CA ASN A 393 12.73 4.48 0.10
C ASN A 393 12.97 4.71 -1.38
N LEU A 394 14.01 4.07 -1.90
CA LEU A 394 14.38 4.16 -3.29
C LEU A 394 14.33 2.78 -3.92
N PHE A 395 13.50 2.66 -4.95
CA PHE A 395 13.43 1.50 -5.81
C PHE A 395 13.59 1.97 -7.25
N ILE A 396 14.75 1.72 -7.83
CA ILE A 396 15.09 2.09 -9.20
C ILE A 396 15.66 0.85 -9.88
N PRO A 397 15.34 0.59 -11.15
CA PRO A 397 15.98 -0.45 -11.94
C PRO A 397 17.37 0.04 -12.34
N ILE A 398 18.32 -0.01 -11.41
CA ILE A 398 19.75 0.22 -11.71
C ILE A 398 20.31 -1.13 -12.14
N VAL A 399 20.96 -1.21 -13.29
CA VAL A 399 21.39 -2.48 -13.90
C VAL A 399 22.74 -2.94 -13.34
N SER A 400 23.62 -2.01 -12.97
CA SER A 400 24.96 -2.26 -12.46
C SER A 400 25.13 -1.90 -10.98
N SER A 401 25.91 -2.74 -10.30
CA SER A 401 26.27 -2.54 -8.91
C SER A 401 27.03 -1.24 -8.64
N VAL A 402 28.04 -0.92 -9.46
CA VAL A 402 28.93 0.25 -9.31
C VAL A 402 28.14 1.55 -9.15
N SER A 403 27.09 1.68 -9.94
CA SER A 403 26.23 2.86 -9.92
C SER A 403 25.40 2.94 -8.64
N LEU A 404 24.74 1.85 -8.22
CA LEU A 404 23.99 1.82 -6.96
C LEU A 404 24.88 2.24 -5.76
N ILE A 405 26.14 1.82 -5.76
CA ILE A 405 27.12 2.15 -4.72
C ILE A 405 27.42 3.65 -4.69
N ASN A 406 27.74 4.23 -5.84
CA ASN A 406 28.04 5.66 -5.96
C ASN A 406 26.88 6.50 -5.42
N LEU A 407 25.64 6.12 -5.73
CA LEU A 407 24.45 6.82 -5.23
C LEU A 407 24.40 6.82 -3.70
N ILE A 408 24.70 5.70 -3.07
CA ILE A 408 24.57 5.55 -1.63
C ILE A 408 25.72 6.23 -0.92
N ASN A 409 26.95 6.13 -1.44
CA ASN A 409 28.09 6.91 -0.96
C ASN A 409 27.78 8.41 -0.98
N ASP A 410 27.10 8.88 -2.03
CA ASP A 410 26.76 10.30 -2.14
C ASP A 410 25.58 10.71 -1.25
N LEU A 411 24.59 9.82 -1.03
CA LEU A 411 23.54 10.02 -0.02
C LEU A 411 24.10 10.10 1.41
N GLN A 412 25.27 9.52 1.68
CA GLN A 412 25.93 9.69 2.99
C GLN A 412 26.46 11.11 3.22
N GLN A 413 26.74 11.87 2.14
CA GLN A 413 27.38 13.18 2.19
C GLN A 413 26.38 14.34 2.36
N LEU A 414 25.20 14.07 2.94
CA LEU A 414 24.11 15.02 3.22
C LEU A 414 24.47 16.12 4.27
N LYS A 415 25.61 16.81 4.12
CA LYS A 415 25.86 18.28 4.19
C LYS A 415 27.38 18.57 4.17
N GLU A 416 27.91 19.06 3.06
CA GLU A 416 28.28 20.46 2.79
C GLU A 416 28.85 20.60 1.36
N ASN A 417 28.34 21.57 0.60
CA ASN A 417 28.86 21.93 -0.72
C ASN A 417 30.14 22.76 -0.58
N LYS A 418 31.22 22.36 -1.27
CA LYS A 418 32.04 23.26 -2.11
C LYS A 418 32.74 22.44 -3.20
N PHE A 419 32.56 22.88 -4.44
CA PHE A 419 33.11 22.30 -5.68
C PHE A 419 34.64 22.12 -5.65
N GLY A 420 35.13 21.05 -6.26
CA GLY A 420 36.53 20.95 -6.69
C GLY A 420 37.06 19.54 -6.99
N MET A 421 37.08 19.21 -8.29
CA MET A 421 37.95 18.25 -9.00
C MET A 421 37.89 16.74 -8.74
N TYR A 422 37.67 16.04 -9.87
CA TYR A 422 37.91 14.62 -10.11
C TYR A 422 39.31 14.16 -9.65
N GLN A 423 39.37 13.12 -8.82
CA GLN A 423 40.28 11.97 -8.93
C GLN A 423 39.86 10.91 -7.89
N LEU A 424 39.77 9.65 -8.33
CA LEU A 424 39.03 8.55 -7.68
C LEU A 424 39.83 7.81 -6.59
N ASP A 425 40.83 8.45 -5.96
CA ASP A 425 41.58 7.82 -4.87
C ASP A 425 41.86 8.82 -3.74
N LYS A 426 41.37 8.45 -2.55
CA LYS A 426 41.49 9.15 -1.24
C LYS A 426 40.60 10.37 -1.02
N PHE A 427 39.42 10.13 -0.46
CA PHE A 427 38.72 11.15 0.35
C PHE A 427 38.25 10.58 1.69
N ARG A 428 38.87 11.04 2.78
CA ARG A 428 38.30 11.00 4.13
C ARG A 428 37.59 12.34 4.35
N PHE A 429 36.26 12.35 4.28
CA PHE A 429 35.46 13.51 4.67
C PHE A 429 35.06 13.46 6.16
N GLN A 430 35.12 14.61 6.83
CA GLN A 430 34.76 14.79 8.23
C GLN A 430 33.24 14.67 8.44
N ARG A 431 32.87 13.97 9.51
CA ARG A 431 31.52 13.53 9.89
C ARG A 431 30.70 14.65 10.52
N GLN A 432 29.55 14.99 9.93
CA GLN A 432 28.41 15.57 10.65
C GLN A 432 27.11 14.81 10.36
N GLU A 433 26.16 14.95 11.27
CA GLU A 433 25.21 13.91 11.67
C GLU A 433 24.14 13.51 10.63
N LYS A 434 23.97 12.20 10.47
CA LYS A 434 23.06 11.57 9.50
C LYS A 434 21.64 11.47 10.08
N HIS A 435 20.67 12.19 9.50
CA HIS A 435 19.27 12.23 9.96
C HIS A 435 18.41 11.04 9.53
N VAL A 436 18.87 10.22 8.56
CA VAL A 436 18.09 9.09 8.04
C VAL A 436 17.93 8.01 9.10
N ARG A 437 16.67 7.78 9.51
CA ARG A 437 16.29 6.74 10.48
C ARG A 437 15.70 5.52 9.82
N LYS A 438 15.14 5.66 8.62
CA LYS A 438 14.59 4.54 7.84
C LYS A 438 15.14 4.57 6.42
N LEU A 439 15.77 3.47 6.02
CA LEU A 439 16.29 3.27 4.68
C LEU A 439 15.69 1.98 4.11
N SER A 440 15.07 2.11 2.94
CA SER A 440 14.63 0.97 2.15
C SER A 440 15.23 1.06 0.76
N ILE A 441 15.98 0.03 0.39
CA ILE A 441 16.61 -0.09 -0.92
C ILE A 441 16.13 -1.39 -1.53
N GLY A 442 15.74 -1.33 -2.80
CA GLY A 442 15.49 -2.56 -3.55
C GLY A 442 15.91 -2.46 -5.00
N THR A 443 16.22 -3.62 -5.57
CA THR A 443 16.53 -3.76 -6.99
C THR A 443 15.42 -4.50 -7.73
N ALA A 444 15.31 -4.18 -9.02
CA ALA A 444 14.46 -4.93 -9.93
C ALA A 444 15.01 -6.35 -10.15
N ASN A 445 14.18 -7.22 -10.72
CA ASN A 445 14.64 -8.53 -11.19
C ASN A 445 15.64 -8.33 -12.34
N TYR A 446 16.56 -9.29 -12.50
CA TYR A 446 17.58 -9.33 -13.57
C TYR A 446 18.67 -8.26 -13.45
N VAL A 447 18.75 -7.56 -12.31
CA VAL A 447 19.82 -6.61 -12.02
C VAL A 447 21.04 -7.34 -11.48
N GLU A 448 22.16 -7.31 -12.20
CA GLU A 448 23.40 -8.00 -11.82
C GLU A 448 24.21 -7.28 -10.73
N ILE A 449 23.68 -7.23 -9.51
CA ILE A 449 24.41 -6.63 -8.38
C ILE A 449 25.71 -7.40 -8.11
N ARG A 450 25.63 -8.75 -8.06
CA ARG A 450 26.71 -9.64 -7.60
C ARG A 450 27.17 -9.33 -6.17
N ASP A 451 28.01 -10.19 -5.60
CA ASP A 451 28.46 -10.05 -4.21
C ASP A 451 29.20 -8.74 -3.95
N HIS A 452 30.08 -8.36 -4.87
CA HIS A 452 30.86 -7.14 -4.77
C HIS A 452 29.97 -5.88 -4.72
N GLY A 453 28.90 -5.88 -5.52
CA GLY A 453 27.95 -4.79 -5.53
C GLY A 453 27.21 -4.62 -4.22
N LEU A 454 26.77 -5.74 -3.66
CA LEU A 454 26.11 -5.79 -2.37
C LEU A 454 27.07 -5.33 -1.27
N GLU A 455 28.30 -5.87 -1.23
CA GLU A 455 29.32 -5.48 -0.25
C GLU A 455 29.57 -3.98 -0.22
N LEU A 456 29.73 -3.36 -1.39
CA LEU A 456 29.97 -1.93 -1.49
C LEU A 456 28.74 -1.11 -1.06
N LEU A 457 27.52 -1.52 -1.46
CA LEU A 457 26.25 -0.96 -0.95
C LEU A 457 26.22 -0.97 0.59
N LEU A 458 26.71 -2.05 1.19
CA LEU A 458 26.69 -2.26 2.63
C LEU A 458 27.79 -1.53 3.38
N ASN A 459 28.96 -1.35 2.76
CA ASN A 459 29.99 -0.46 3.26
C ASN A 459 29.41 0.94 3.47
N SER A 460 28.57 1.39 2.53
CA SER A 460 27.90 2.66 2.66
C SER A 460 26.83 2.66 3.76
N ILE A 461 26.01 1.61 3.85
CA ILE A 461 24.97 1.51 4.88
C ILE A 461 25.57 1.45 6.30
N GLY A 462 26.71 0.76 6.48
CA GLY A 462 27.39 0.57 7.76
C GLY A 462 27.73 1.87 8.50
N GLU A 463 27.73 3.00 7.79
CA GLU A 463 28.00 4.30 8.38
C GLU A 463 26.77 5.06 8.89
N PHE A 464 25.55 4.57 8.69
CA PHE A 464 24.33 5.22 9.17
C PHE A 464 24.07 4.89 10.66
N GLN A 465 24.83 5.53 11.55
CA GLN A 465 24.76 5.23 12.98
C GLN A 465 23.37 5.48 13.60
N LYS A 466 22.57 6.41 13.07
CA LYS A 466 21.20 6.68 13.56
C LYS A 466 20.11 5.82 12.88
N LEU A 467 20.48 4.85 12.05
CA LEU A 467 19.52 4.02 11.33
C LEU A 467 18.75 3.09 12.27
N ASN A 468 17.43 3.24 12.33
CA ASN A 468 16.54 2.41 13.14
C ASN A 468 15.87 1.31 12.31
N ILE A 469 15.61 1.57 11.02
CA ILE A 469 14.94 0.62 10.12
C ILE A 469 15.75 0.49 8.83
N LEU A 470 16.12 -0.74 8.50
CA LEU A 470 16.79 -1.09 7.26
C LEU A 470 15.96 -2.16 6.55
N SER A 471 15.59 -1.88 5.30
CA SER A 471 14.94 -2.84 4.41
C SER A 471 15.77 -2.99 3.14
N ILE A 472 16.22 -4.20 2.83
CA ILE A 472 16.93 -4.53 1.60
C ILE A 472 16.10 -5.55 0.84
N SER A 473 15.80 -5.27 -0.42
CA SER A 473 15.06 -6.16 -1.32
C SER A 473 15.87 -6.42 -2.58
N ILE A 474 16.42 -7.62 -2.73
CA ILE A 474 17.21 -8.01 -3.89
C ILE A 474 16.31 -8.76 -4.87
N GLY A 475 16.27 -8.31 -6.12
CA GLY A 475 15.52 -8.92 -7.21
C GLY A 475 15.98 -10.34 -7.56
N SER A 476 15.18 -11.03 -8.39
CA SER A 476 15.57 -12.33 -8.92
C SER A 476 16.76 -12.20 -9.86
N GLN A 477 17.61 -13.24 -9.97
CA GLN A 477 18.76 -13.24 -10.89
C GLN A 477 19.73 -12.07 -10.67
N SER A 478 19.98 -11.70 -9.41
CA SER A 478 20.99 -10.69 -9.07
C SER A 478 22.39 -11.26 -8.84
N TYR A 479 22.56 -12.57 -9.06
CA TYR A 479 23.82 -13.30 -8.90
C TYR A 479 24.49 -13.09 -7.54
N ILE A 480 23.68 -12.86 -6.49
CA ILE A 480 24.17 -12.82 -5.12
C ILE A 480 24.44 -14.25 -4.67
N THR A 481 25.62 -14.49 -4.12
CA THR A 481 26.02 -15.76 -3.51
C THR A 481 26.02 -15.66 -1.98
N THR A 482 26.33 -16.77 -1.31
CA THR A 482 26.59 -16.80 0.14
C THR A 482 27.61 -15.73 0.58
N ASN A 483 28.62 -15.41 -0.24
CA ASN A 483 29.63 -14.42 0.12
C ASN A 483 29.04 -13.00 0.20
N GLY A 484 28.15 -12.62 -0.71
CA GLY A 484 27.47 -11.32 -0.65
C GLY A 484 26.60 -11.19 0.60
N ILE A 485 25.97 -12.29 1.02
CA ILE A 485 25.23 -12.36 2.29
C ILE A 485 26.15 -12.26 3.49
N LYS A 486 27.31 -12.92 3.48
CA LYS A 486 28.29 -12.77 4.54
C LYS A 486 28.73 -11.31 4.70
N SER A 487 28.99 -10.62 3.59
CA SER A 487 29.27 -9.18 3.59
C SER A 487 28.11 -8.34 4.16
N LEU A 488 26.86 -8.68 3.83
CA LEU A 488 25.65 -8.11 4.46
C LEU A 488 25.69 -8.25 5.97
N CYS A 489 25.96 -9.46 6.43
CA CYS A 489 26.02 -9.81 7.84
C CYS A 489 27.13 -9.02 8.54
N ASP A 490 28.33 -8.96 7.97
CA ASP A 490 29.48 -8.30 8.57
C ASP A 490 29.32 -6.79 8.74
N LYS A 491 28.51 -6.14 7.88
CA LYS A 491 28.23 -4.71 8.00
C LYS A 491 27.05 -4.42 8.90
N VAL A 492 25.97 -5.20 8.76
CA VAL A 492 24.74 -5.01 9.54
C VAL A 492 24.99 -5.19 11.04
N LYS A 493 25.87 -6.12 11.47
CA LYS A 493 26.19 -6.32 12.89
C LYS A 493 26.70 -5.06 13.61
N ASN A 494 27.19 -4.06 12.88
CA ASN A 494 27.67 -2.80 13.44
C ASN A 494 26.56 -1.74 13.61
N LEU A 495 25.35 -1.97 13.09
CA LEU A 495 24.21 -1.05 13.18
C LEU A 495 23.46 -1.21 14.51
N GLN A 496 24.13 -0.84 15.61
CA GLN A 496 23.63 -1.11 16.97
C GLN A 496 22.30 -0.41 17.33
N ASN A 497 21.89 0.61 16.57
CA ASN A 497 20.61 1.31 16.74
C ASN A 497 19.46 0.69 15.93
N LEU A 498 19.70 -0.40 15.20
CA LEU A 498 18.71 -1.04 14.35
C LEU A 498 17.64 -1.74 15.19
N ILE A 499 16.39 -1.31 14.99
CA ILE A 499 15.19 -1.81 15.67
C ILE A 499 14.40 -2.74 14.75
N CYS A 500 14.42 -2.48 13.43
CA CYS A 500 13.78 -3.32 12.44
C CYS A 500 14.74 -3.62 11.28
N PHE A 501 14.89 -4.89 10.97
CA PHE A 501 15.69 -5.35 9.84
C PHE A 501 14.83 -6.22 8.92
N LYS A 502 14.67 -5.80 7.67
CA LYS A 502 14.00 -6.57 6.63
C LYS A 502 15.02 -6.91 5.54
N VAL A 503 15.13 -8.19 5.22
CA VAL A 503 15.89 -8.67 4.06
C VAL A 503 14.96 -9.56 3.25
N GLU A 504 14.76 -9.18 1.99
CA GLU A 504 14.02 -9.95 1.01
C GLU A 504 14.95 -10.25 -0.15
N ILE A 505 15.18 -11.52 -0.46
CA ILE A 505 15.98 -11.95 -1.59
C ILE A 505 15.13 -12.92 -2.39
N LYS A 506 14.78 -12.45 -3.59
CA LYS A 506 13.94 -13.17 -4.53
C LYS A 506 14.69 -14.38 -5.12
N PRO A 507 13.96 -15.32 -5.76
CA PRO A 507 14.54 -16.58 -6.25
C PRO A 507 15.59 -16.37 -7.35
N SER A 508 16.33 -17.43 -7.64
CA SER A 508 17.40 -17.46 -8.65
C SER A 508 18.62 -16.60 -8.27
N ASN A 509 18.91 -16.49 -6.97
CA ASN A 509 20.21 -16.08 -6.45
C ASN A 509 20.95 -17.33 -5.93
N HIS A 510 22.29 -17.33 -5.94
CA HIS A 510 23.13 -18.48 -5.58
C HIS A 510 23.39 -18.56 -4.07
N ILE A 511 22.33 -18.48 -3.28
CA ILE A 511 22.44 -18.40 -1.82
C ILE A 511 22.33 -19.80 -1.23
N GLY A 512 23.38 -20.22 -0.52
CA GLY A 512 23.41 -21.46 0.24
C GLY A 512 22.81 -21.33 1.64
N VAL A 513 22.60 -22.47 2.30
CA VAL A 513 22.10 -22.55 3.68
C VAL A 513 23.02 -21.83 4.68
N ASP A 514 24.34 -21.88 4.45
CA ASP A 514 25.35 -21.20 5.26
C ASP A 514 25.12 -19.68 5.33
N ALA A 515 24.55 -19.09 4.28
CA ALA A 515 24.22 -17.66 4.27
C ALA A 515 23.17 -17.30 5.32
N ILE A 516 22.23 -18.20 5.60
CA ILE A 516 21.20 -18.00 6.63
C ILE A 516 21.84 -18.09 8.02
N LEU A 517 22.83 -18.97 8.21
CA LEU A 517 23.60 -19.05 9.45
C LEU A 517 24.38 -17.76 9.69
N ASP A 518 25.03 -17.21 8.67
CA ASP A 518 25.71 -15.91 8.74
C ASP A 518 24.74 -14.78 9.13
N ILE A 519 23.54 -14.76 8.53
CA ILE A 519 22.48 -13.80 8.89
C ILE A 519 22.09 -13.94 10.36
N SER A 520 21.88 -15.16 10.83
CA SER A 520 21.52 -15.42 12.22
C SER A 520 22.62 -14.99 13.21
N GLU A 521 23.89 -15.16 12.83
CA GLU A 521 25.03 -14.75 13.63
C GLU A 521 25.12 -13.24 13.75
N SER A 522 25.07 -12.54 12.63
CA SER A 522 25.15 -11.09 12.66
C SER A 522 23.98 -10.43 13.34
N ILE A 523 22.78 -10.98 13.19
CA ILE A 523 21.59 -10.48 13.87
C ILE A 523 21.67 -10.67 15.38
N SER A 524 22.30 -11.73 15.89
CA SER A 524 22.47 -11.94 17.34
C SER A 524 23.23 -10.80 18.04
N ASN A 525 24.02 -10.02 17.28
CA ASN A 525 24.74 -8.86 17.78
C ASN A 525 23.89 -7.57 17.84
N LEU A 526 22.67 -7.57 17.31
CA LEU A 526 21.76 -6.42 17.26
C LEU A 526 20.87 -6.36 18.50
N LYS A 527 21.43 -5.97 19.64
CA LYS A 527 20.72 -5.98 20.94
C LYS A 527 19.44 -5.13 20.99
N GLN A 528 19.29 -4.16 20.08
CA GLN A 528 18.12 -3.29 19.97
C GLN A 528 17.03 -3.82 19.03
N LEU A 529 17.26 -4.95 18.35
CA LEU A 529 16.36 -5.46 17.32
C LEU A 529 15.03 -5.94 17.94
N ILE A 530 13.93 -5.33 17.51
CA ILE A 530 12.55 -5.65 17.92
C ILE A 530 11.84 -6.49 16.86
N GLN A 531 12.14 -6.23 15.58
CA GLN A 531 11.50 -6.89 14.45
C GLN A 531 12.54 -7.38 13.45
N LEU A 532 12.44 -8.65 13.07
CA LEU A 532 13.19 -9.26 11.98
C LEU A 532 12.22 -9.85 10.96
N LYS A 533 12.36 -9.43 9.69
CA LYS A 533 11.71 -10.07 8.56
C LYS A 533 12.76 -10.57 7.57
N LEU A 534 12.93 -11.89 7.50
CA LEU A 534 13.82 -12.56 6.57
C LEU A 534 12.98 -13.35 5.56
N GLN A 535 13.13 -13.02 4.28
CA GLN A 535 12.50 -13.75 3.19
C GLN A 535 13.61 -14.05 2.18
N VAL A 536 14.10 -15.29 2.16
CA VAL A 536 15.22 -15.71 1.30
C VAL A 536 14.77 -16.95 0.56
N GLU A 537 14.69 -16.88 -0.75
CA GLU A 537 14.35 -18.04 -1.56
C GLU A 537 15.63 -18.74 -2.03
N LEU A 538 15.85 -19.96 -1.54
CA LEU A 538 17.02 -20.77 -1.86
C LEU A 538 16.90 -21.39 -3.26
N GLN A 539 18.02 -21.54 -3.97
CA GLN A 539 18.03 -22.04 -5.34
C GLN A 539 17.71 -23.56 -5.42
N GLU A 540 16.94 -23.95 -6.44
CA GLU A 540 16.53 -25.35 -6.73
C GLU A 540 17.66 -26.35 -7.01
N ILE A 541 18.89 -25.90 -7.25
CA ILE A 541 20.02 -26.78 -7.62
C ILE A 541 20.30 -27.84 -6.53
N LEU A 542 19.79 -27.65 -5.32
CA LEU A 542 20.00 -28.50 -4.15
C LEU A 542 19.26 -29.86 -4.17
N VAL A 543 18.40 -30.16 -5.14
CA VAL A 543 17.65 -31.44 -5.15
C VAL A 543 18.45 -32.60 -5.79
N ASN A 544 19.47 -32.32 -6.61
CA ASN A 544 20.19 -33.34 -7.37
C ASN A 544 21.66 -33.56 -6.96
N ASP A 545 22.15 -32.91 -5.89
CA ASP A 545 23.49 -33.17 -5.34
C ASP A 545 23.44 -34.25 -4.24
N PRO A 546 23.99 -35.45 -4.46
CA PRO A 546 24.01 -36.53 -3.47
C PRO A 546 24.76 -36.18 -2.17
N GLN A 547 25.61 -35.14 -2.16
CA GLN A 547 26.31 -34.73 -0.94
C GLN A 547 25.42 -33.97 0.06
N MET A 548 24.18 -33.62 -0.31
CA MET A 548 23.27 -32.83 0.53
C MET A 548 22.51 -33.63 1.60
N GLU A 549 22.61 -34.97 1.65
CA GLU A 549 22.18 -35.73 2.85
C GLU A 549 22.90 -35.27 4.13
N LYS A 550 23.98 -34.48 4.03
CA LYS A 550 24.73 -33.91 5.16
C LYS A 550 24.21 -32.59 5.72
N TYR A 551 23.42 -31.82 4.98
CA TYR A 551 22.95 -30.52 5.49
C TYR A 551 21.62 -30.70 6.22
N ASP A 552 21.74 -30.97 7.52
CA ASP A 552 20.62 -31.02 8.44
C ASP A 552 20.00 -29.62 8.56
N LEU A 553 18.96 -29.37 7.75
CA LEU A 553 18.18 -28.14 7.78
C LEU A 553 17.55 -27.92 9.16
N ASP A 554 17.15 -29.00 9.85
CA ASP A 554 16.63 -28.91 11.21
C ASP A 554 17.73 -28.44 12.17
N CYS A 555 18.97 -28.91 12.00
CA CYS A 555 20.12 -28.39 12.73
C CYS A 555 20.37 -26.90 12.44
N THR A 556 20.31 -26.48 11.17
CA THR A 556 20.48 -25.06 10.80
C THR A 556 19.39 -24.19 11.41
N ILE A 557 18.12 -24.59 11.31
CA ILE A 557 16.98 -23.91 11.92
C ILE A 557 17.12 -23.87 13.44
N SER A 558 17.58 -24.95 14.07
CA SER A 558 17.84 -25.02 15.51
C SER A 558 18.93 -24.03 15.93
N GLN A 559 20.02 -23.92 15.17
CA GLN A 559 21.08 -22.95 15.40
C GLN A 559 20.58 -21.51 15.27
N ILE A 560 19.77 -21.22 14.23
CA ILE A 560 19.13 -19.92 14.03
C ILE A 560 18.25 -19.60 15.24
N ASN A 561 17.38 -20.52 15.65
CA ASN A 561 16.51 -20.34 16.81
C ASN A 561 17.32 -20.09 18.10
N LYS A 562 18.41 -20.84 18.33
CA LYS A 562 19.28 -20.67 19.50
C LYS A 562 19.91 -19.27 19.54
N LYS A 563 20.34 -18.73 18.40
CA LYS A 563 20.94 -17.38 18.33
C LYS A 563 19.87 -16.29 18.45
N ILE A 564 18.75 -16.43 17.75
CA ILE A 564 17.65 -15.45 17.76
C ILE A 564 16.98 -15.33 19.13
N THR A 565 16.85 -16.43 19.88
CA THR A 565 16.29 -16.43 21.25
C THR A 565 17.14 -15.66 22.26
N GLN A 566 18.41 -15.36 21.94
CA GLN A 566 19.29 -14.52 22.78
C GLN A 566 19.02 -13.03 22.61
N LEU A 567 18.24 -12.61 21.60
CA LEU A 567 17.89 -11.21 21.41
C LEU A 567 16.85 -10.75 22.44
N PRO A 568 17.22 -9.84 23.36
CA PRO A 568 16.38 -9.53 24.51
C PRO A 568 15.10 -8.76 24.14
N LYS A 569 15.10 -8.07 23.00
CA LYS A 569 14.00 -7.18 22.58
C LYS A 569 13.18 -7.71 21.40
N LEU A 570 13.54 -8.86 20.82
CA LEU A 570 12.87 -9.36 19.62
C LEU A 570 11.46 -9.84 19.97
N THR A 571 10.46 -9.19 19.39
CA THR A 571 9.04 -9.51 19.59
C THR A 571 8.37 -10.05 18.34
N GLN A 572 8.95 -9.78 17.17
CA GLN A 572 8.41 -10.17 15.86
C GLN A 572 9.50 -10.82 15.02
N LEU A 573 9.25 -12.07 14.63
CA LEU A 573 10.14 -12.85 13.77
C LEU A 573 9.32 -13.40 12.61
N TYR A 574 9.73 -13.08 11.39
CA TYR A 574 9.21 -13.67 10.17
C TYR A 574 10.38 -14.25 9.39
N ILE A 575 10.35 -15.56 9.15
CA ILE A 575 11.34 -16.26 8.32
C ILE A 575 10.55 -17.04 7.26
N HIS A 576 10.83 -16.76 5.99
CA HIS A 576 10.32 -17.53 4.85
C HIS A 576 11.51 -17.98 3.99
N LEU A 577 11.68 -19.30 3.86
CA LEU A 577 12.82 -19.94 3.18
C LEU A 577 12.41 -20.65 1.89
N GLY A 578 11.53 -20.04 1.09
CA GLY A 578 11.04 -20.59 -0.18
C GLY A 578 10.06 -21.77 -0.04
N ASN A 579 9.30 -22.02 -1.11
CA ASN A 579 8.17 -22.98 -1.09
C ASN A 579 8.61 -24.45 -1.13
N HIS A 580 9.84 -24.75 -1.59
CA HIS A 580 10.28 -26.13 -1.84
C HIS A 580 10.76 -26.87 -0.58
N LEU A 581 10.97 -26.18 0.54
CA LEU A 581 11.39 -26.78 1.83
C LEU A 581 10.21 -27.14 2.76
N ILE A 582 8.98 -26.80 2.36
CA ILE A 582 7.79 -26.89 3.21
C ILE A 582 7.29 -28.35 3.32
N ASN A 583 7.62 -29.23 2.37
CA ASN A 583 7.21 -30.64 2.41
C ASN A 583 7.96 -31.51 3.43
N LYS A 584 8.98 -30.99 4.15
CA LYS A 584 9.74 -31.75 5.17
C LYS A 584 9.89 -31.08 6.54
N SER A 585 9.47 -29.83 6.73
CA SER A 585 9.74 -29.09 7.97
C SER A 585 8.59 -29.17 8.99
N LYS A 586 8.92 -29.59 10.23
CA LYS A 586 8.01 -29.48 11.39
C LYS A 586 7.77 -28.00 11.70
N LEU A 587 6.50 -27.61 11.87
CA LEU A 587 6.09 -26.28 12.34
C LEU A 587 6.64 -26.01 13.76
N PHE A 588 7.51 -25.00 13.91
CA PHE A 588 8.04 -24.60 15.22
C PHE A 588 7.35 -23.34 15.74
N SER A 589 6.73 -23.44 16.93
CA SER A 589 6.15 -22.30 17.64
C SER A 589 7.21 -21.56 18.48
N PHE A 590 7.36 -20.25 18.28
CA PHE A 590 8.25 -19.41 19.08
C PHE A 590 7.55 -19.02 20.40
N ARG A 591 7.92 -19.65 21.54
CA ARG A 591 7.23 -19.47 22.84
C ARG A 591 7.27 -18.05 23.43
N LYS A 592 8.14 -17.15 22.93
CA LYS A 592 8.26 -15.74 23.38
C LYS A 592 7.68 -14.70 22.41
N SER A 593 7.33 -15.06 21.17
CA SER A 593 6.71 -14.12 20.24
C SER A 593 5.20 -14.19 20.34
N LYS A 594 4.52 -13.03 20.36
CA LYS A 594 3.04 -12.98 20.39
C LYS A 594 2.40 -13.29 19.03
N ARG A 595 3.20 -13.46 17.97
CA ARG A 595 2.78 -13.83 16.61
C ARG A 595 3.97 -14.39 15.83
N LEU A 596 3.90 -15.68 15.51
CA LEU A 596 4.66 -16.29 14.43
C LEU A 596 3.65 -16.56 13.30
N VAL A 597 3.86 -15.98 12.12
CA VAL A 597 3.02 -16.23 10.95
C VAL A 597 3.88 -16.95 9.94
N LEU A 598 3.66 -18.25 9.79
CA LEU A 598 4.26 -19.08 8.75
C LEU A 598 3.24 -19.18 7.61
N TYR A 599 3.67 -18.91 6.40
CA TYR A 599 2.90 -19.18 5.19
C TYR A 599 3.41 -20.48 4.58
N SER A 600 2.48 -21.42 4.36
CA SER A 600 2.65 -22.62 3.55
C SER A 600 2.56 -22.27 2.06
#